data_AF-A0A4R0X358-F1
#
_entry.id   AF-A0A4R0X358-F1
#
_cell.length_a   1.000
_cell.length_b   1.000
_cell.length_c   1.000
_cell.angle_alpha   90.00
_cell.angle_beta   90.00
_cell.angle_gamma   90.00
#
_symmetry.space_group_name_H-M   'P 1'
#
loop_
_entity.id
_entity.type
_entity.pdbx_description
1 polymer ?
#
loop_
_entity_poly.entity_id
_entity_poly.type
_entity_poly.pdbx_seq_one_letter_code
_entity_poly.pdbx_strand_id
1 'polypeptide(L)'
;MLLFLDTEYTGFGQLRPKLISLALVAEDGRREFYVELTDTWTLDDCTAFVKSKVISVLSGPCMPRAEARVELLTWLEHAPRSVKVACDSETDWHLLLDLLGTPLPANLADHYYDLRPLVDTTIYDRTVAGYYRIDAREHHALVDARAYRRGWLAWMDIRKEAGTRPRKSG
;
A
#
# COMPACT_ATOMS: atom_id res chain seq x y z
N MET A 1 -3.14 -7.68 12.49
CA MET A 1 -2.96 -8.08 11.07
C MET A 1 -2.35 -6.93 10.33
N LEU A 2 -1.39 -7.17 9.41
CA LEU A 2 -0.89 -6.11 8.54
C LEU A 2 -1.78 -5.89 7.32
N LEU A 3 -1.88 -4.63 6.89
CA LEU A 3 -2.50 -4.20 5.65
C LEU A 3 -1.44 -3.47 4.82
N PHE A 4 -1.05 -4.03 3.69
CA PHE A 4 -0.06 -3.41 2.80
C PHE A 4 -0.73 -2.32 1.99
N LEU A 5 -0.26 -1.09 2.17
CA LEU A 5 -0.75 0.10 1.50
C LEU A 5 0.23 0.49 0.40
N ASP A 6 -0.33 0.92 -0.72
CA ASP A 6 0.34 1.76 -1.69
C ASP A 6 -0.66 2.79 -2.22
N THR A 7 -0.17 3.96 -2.61
CA THR A 7 -1.00 5.01 -3.20
C THR A 7 -0.31 5.66 -4.39
N GLU A 8 -1.12 5.99 -5.38
CA GLU A 8 -0.69 6.84 -6.49
C GLU A 8 -1.27 8.24 -6.35
N TYR A 9 -0.46 9.25 -6.66
CA TYR A 9 -0.84 10.65 -6.49
C TYR A 9 -0.18 11.56 -7.54
N THR A 10 -0.62 12.81 -7.61
CA THR A 10 -0.31 13.75 -8.69
C THR A 10 1.18 14.06 -8.90
N GLY A 11 2.04 13.79 -7.91
CA GLY A 11 3.49 13.80 -8.11
C GLY A 11 4.30 13.86 -6.83
N PHE A 12 5.46 13.20 -6.86
CA PHE A 12 6.45 13.25 -5.80
C PHE A 12 7.01 14.67 -5.62
N GLY A 13 7.18 15.09 -4.36
CA GLY A 13 7.73 16.40 -4.00
C GLY A 13 6.76 17.58 -4.17
N GLN A 14 5.51 17.35 -4.60
CA GLN A 14 4.49 18.39 -4.59
C GLN A 14 4.13 18.77 -3.14
N LEU A 15 3.88 20.05 -2.88
CA LEU A 15 3.50 20.53 -1.54
C LEU A 15 2.14 19.95 -1.07
N ARG A 16 1.24 19.69 -2.02
CA ARG A 16 -0.11 19.15 -1.79
C ARG A 16 -0.42 18.10 -2.85
N PRO A 17 0.16 16.89 -2.76
CA PRO A 17 -0.16 15.82 -3.69
C PRO A 17 -1.63 15.43 -3.52
N LYS A 18 -2.34 15.20 -4.62
CA LYS A 18 -3.73 14.76 -4.61
C LYS A 18 -3.79 13.28 -4.91
N LEU A 19 -4.57 12.54 -4.14
CA LEU A 19 -4.74 11.09 -4.29
C LEU A 19 -5.40 10.77 -5.63
N ILE A 20 -4.77 9.87 -6.40
CA ILE A 20 -5.27 9.31 -7.66
C ILE A 20 -5.86 7.93 -7.42
N SER A 21 -5.10 7.03 -6.79
CA SER A 21 -5.57 5.68 -6.46
C SER A 21 -4.98 5.17 -5.16
N LEU A 22 -5.68 4.25 -4.50
CA LEU A 22 -5.27 3.68 -3.22
C LEU A 22 -5.57 2.18 -3.20
N ALA A 23 -4.64 1.39 -2.67
CA ALA A 23 -4.86 -0.02 -2.42
C ALA A 23 -4.52 -0.44 -1.00
N LEU A 24 -5.24 -1.44 -0.49
CA LEU A 24 -4.90 -2.17 0.73
C LEU A 24 -4.97 -3.67 0.45
N VAL A 25 -3.92 -4.40 0.81
CA VAL A 25 -3.88 -5.87 0.69
C VAL A 25 -3.66 -6.47 2.07
N ALA A 26 -4.54 -7.35 2.52
CA ALA A 26 -4.40 -8.00 3.82
C ALA A 26 -3.23 -9.00 3.82
N GLU A 27 -2.53 -9.11 4.95
CA GLU A 27 -1.41 -10.03 5.14
C GLU A 27 -1.74 -11.49 4.79
N ASP A 28 -2.95 -11.95 5.12
CA ASP A 28 -3.40 -13.30 4.77
C ASP A 28 -3.75 -13.49 3.28
N GLY A 29 -3.83 -12.39 2.51
CA GLY A 29 -4.14 -12.38 1.09
C GLY A 29 -5.62 -12.64 0.77
N ARG A 30 -6.50 -12.66 1.78
CA ARG A 30 -7.93 -12.96 1.57
C ARG A 30 -8.77 -11.75 1.22
N ARG A 31 -8.23 -10.55 1.44
CA ARG A 31 -8.94 -9.29 1.29
C ARG A 31 -8.05 -8.27 0.63
N GLU A 32 -8.64 -7.60 -0.35
CA GLU A 32 -8.03 -6.49 -1.06
C GLU A 32 -9.07 -5.36 -1.15
N PHE A 33 -8.58 -4.13 -1.15
CA PHE A 33 -9.34 -2.94 -1.48
C PHE A 33 -8.52 -2.18 -2.52
N TYR A 34 -9.18 -1.69 -3.57
CA TYR A 34 -8.54 -0.85 -4.58
C TYR A 34 -9.57 0.12 -5.14
N VAL A 35 -9.17 1.38 -5.28
CA VAL A 35 -10.03 2.45 -5.81
C VAL A 35 -9.22 3.48 -6.58
N GLU A 36 -9.80 4.01 -7.64
CA GLU A 36 -9.33 5.17 -8.39
C GLU A 36 -10.29 6.34 -8.20
N LEU A 37 -9.79 7.49 -7.73
CA LEU A 37 -10.62 8.67 -7.46
C LEU A 37 -10.85 9.47 -8.73
N THR A 38 -12.07 10.00 -8.89
CA THR A 38 -12.48 10.72 -10.12
C THR A 38 -12.62 12.23 -9.97
N ASP A 39 -12.69 12.73 -8.73
CA ASP A 39 -13.10 14.12 -8.43
C ASP A 39 -12.07 14.92 -7.60
N THR A 40 -10.94 14.32 -7.27
CA THR A 40 -9.90 14.95 -6.43
C THR A 40 -8.74 15.53 -7.21
N TRP A 41 -8.56 15.16 -8.48
CA TRP A 41 -7.40 15.54 -9.28
C TRP A 41 -7.78 15.70 -10.77
N THR A 42 -6.92 16.38 -11.50
CA THR A 42 -6.99 16.53 -12.96
C THR A 42 -5.64 16.22 -13.60
N LEU A 43 -5.62 15.97 -14.91
CA LEU A 43 -4.35 15.76 -15.62
C LEU A 43 -3.39 16.95 -15.47
N ASP A 44 -3.88 18.17 -15.29
CA ASP A 44 -3.02 19.35 -15.12
C ASP A 44 -2.32 19.40 -13.76
N ASP A 45 -2.86 18.70 -12.76
CA ASP A 45 -2.19 18.53 -11.46
C ASP A 45 -0.99 17.56 -11.56
N CYS A 46 -0.96 16.71 -12.59
CA CYS A 46 -0.03 15.59 -12.68
C CYS A 46 1.32 15.97 -13.28
N THR A 47 2.40 15.51 -12.65
CA THR A 47 3.75 15.56 -13.24
C THR A 47 3.84 14.71 -14.51
N ALA A 48 4.85 14.96 -15.35
CA ALA A 48 5.09 14.18 -16.57
C ALA A 48 5.29 12.68 -16.27
N PHE A 49 5.97 12.37 -15.16
CA PHE A 49 6.15 10.99 -14.71
C PHE A 49 4.80 10.32 -14.46
N VAL A 50 3.95 10.93 -13.62
CA VAL A 50 2.62 10.40 -13.27
C VAL A 50 1.76 10.18 -14.52
N LYS A 51 1.74 11.14 -15.44
CA LYS A 51 1.03 11.00 -16.72
C LYS A 51 1.48 9.77 -17.52
N SER A 52 2.78 9.48 -17.52
CA SER A 52 3.38 8.42 -18.33
C SER A 52 3.42 7.04 -17.67
N LYS A 53 3.39 6.98 -16.33
CA LYS A 53 3.63 5.76 -15.55
C LYS A 53 2.42 5.32 -14.75
N VAL A 54 1.73 6.26 -14.13
CA VAL A 54 0.58 6.00 -13.25
C VAL A 54 -0.70 5.97 -14.07
N ILE A 55 -0.99 7.06 -14.79
CA ILE A 55 -2.26 7.20 -15.51
C ILE A 55 -2.44 6.11 -16.58
N SER A 56 -1.34 5.69 -17.21
CA SER A 56 -1.35 4.66 -18.24
C SER A 56 -1.70 3.25 -17.75
N VAL A 57 -1.58 2.98 -16.43
CA VAL A 57 -1.83 1.64 -15.86
C VAL A 57 -3.11 1.56 -15.03
N LEU A 58 -3.83 2.68 -14.85
CA LEU A 58 -5.16 2.71 -14.25
C LEU A 58 -6.12 1.78 -15.01
N SER A 59 -6.88 0.97 -14.28
CA SER A 59 -7.75 -0.09 -14.83
C SER A 59 -8.83 -0.59 -13.86
N GLY A 60 -8.96 0.02 -12.69
CA GLY A 60 -9.79 -0.43 -11.59
C GLY A 60 -11.15 0.26 -11.47
N PRO A 61 -11.81 0.08 -10.31
CA PRO A 61 -13.05 0.75 -9.99
C PRO A 61 -12.81 2.24 -9.79
N CYS A 62 -13.54 3.07 -10.55
CA CYS A 62 -13.49 4.51 -10.43
C CYS A 62 -14.70 5.02 -9.63
N MET A 63 -14.46 5.85 -8.62
CA MET A 63 -15.56 6.49 -7.87
C MET A 63 -15.14 7.83 -7.26
N PRO A 64 -16.11 8.71 -6.93
CA PRO A 64 -15.85 9.94 -6.20
C PRO A 64 -15.27 9.66 -4.81
N ARG A 65 -14.49 10.61 -4.29
CA ARG A 65 -13.86 10.50 -2.96
C ARG A 65 -14.85 10.16 -1.85
N ALA A 66 -16.04 10.76 -1.88
CA ALA A 66 -17.05 10.54 -0.85
C ALA A 66 -17.51 9.08 -0.80
N GLU A 67 -17.68 8.45 -1.96
CA GLU A 67 -18.07 7.04 -2.08
C GLU A 67 -16.90 6.12 -1.69
N ALA A 68 -15.69 6.41 -2.19
CA ALA A 68 -14.47 5.68 -1.83
C ALA A 68 -14.23 5.64 -0.32
N ARG A 69 -14.48 6.79 0.35
CA ARG A 69 -14.39 6.88 1.81
C ARG A 69 -15.36 5.93 2.50
N VAL A 70 -16.62 5.92 2.08
CA VAL A 70 -17.66 5.04 2.67
C VAL A 70 -17.26 3.57 2.48
N GLU A 71 -16.89 3.19 1.27
CA GLU A 71 -16.49 1.81 0.98
C GLU A 71 -15.24 1.38 1.77
N LEU A 72 -14.24 2.26 1.87
CA LEU A 72 -13.02 1.98 2.63
C LEU A 72 -13.30 1.84 4.13
N LEU A 73 -14.14 2.71 4.71
CA LEU A 73 -14.55 2.60 6.11
C LEU A 73 -15.27 1.28 6.36
N THR A 74 -16.26 0.94 5.53
CA THR A 74 -16.96 -0.35 5.61
C THR A 74 -16.00 -1.52 5.47
N TRP A 75 -15.03 -1.44 4.54
CA TRP A 75 -14.02 -2.48 4.39
C TRP A 75 -13.18 -2.62 5.67
N LEU A 76 -12.72 -1.53 6.27
CA LEU A 76 -11.95 -1.58 7.52
C LEU A 76 -12.77 -2.10 8.71
N GLU A 77 -14.06 -1.78 8.81
CA GLU A 77 -14.95 -2.30 9.86
C GLU A 77 -15.09 -3.83 9.83
N HIS A 78 -15.08 -4.42 8.63
CA HIS A 78 -15.09 -5.88 8.47
C HIS A 78 -13.71 -6.54 8.70
N ALA A 79 -12.68 -5.75 9.01
CA ALA A 79 -11.35 -6.27 9.34
C ALA A 79 -11.27 -6.76 10.80
N PRO A 80 -10.24 -7.55 11.15
CA PRO A 80 -10.04 -7.97 12.52
C PRO A 80 -9.99 -6.77 13.49
N ARG A 81 -10.19 -7.07 14.79
CA ARG A 81 -10.22 -6.06 15.87
C ARG A 81 -8.96 -5.17 15.96
N SER A 82 -7.86 -5.58 15.35
CA SER A 82 -6.63 -4.78 15.30
C SER A 82 -5.92 -4.98 13.95
N VAL A 83 -5.83 -3.89 13.19
CA VAL A 83 -5.09 -3.79 11.95
C VAL A 83 -4.03 -2.70 12.04
N LYS A 84 -2.91 -2.92 11.37
CA LYS A 84 -1.84 -1.94 11.23
C LYS A 84 -1.46 -1.84 9.76
N VAL A 85 -1.45 -0.63 9.23
CA VAL A 85 -1.05 -0.37 7.85
C VAL A 85 0.46 -0.48 7.74
N ALA A 86 0.96 -1.00 6.62
CA ALA A 86 2.37 -1.10 6.29
C ALA A 86 2.61 -0.47 4.91
N CYS A 87 3.48 0.53 4.83
CA CYS A 87 3.90 1.22 3.61
C CYS A 87 5.33 1.73 3.78
N ASP A 88 5.97 2.11 2.68
CA ASP A 88 7.33 2.66 2.63
C ASP A 88 7.34 4.20 2.50
N SER A 89 6.17 4.83 2.52
CA SER A 89 5.99 6.26 2.28
C SER A 89 5.10 6.89 3.35
N GLU A 90 5.63 7.91 4.00
CA GLU A 90 4.85 8.75 4.92
C GLU A 90 3.75 9.52 4.18
N THR A 91 3.95 9.83 2.90
CA THR A 91 2.93 10.47 2.06
C THR A 91 1.73 9.55 1.89
N ASP A 92 1.94 8.25 1.66
CA ASP A 92 0.87 7.28 1.46
C ASP A 92 0.02 7.13 2.72
N TRP A 93 0.69 7.05 3.87
CA TRP A 93 0.01 7.04 5.17
C TRP A 93 -0.89 8.27 5.35
N HIS A 94 -0.38 9.47 5.04
CA HIS A 94 -1.17 10.69 5.16
C HIS A 94 -2.33 10.75 4.15
N LEU A 95 -2.14 10.27 2.91
CA LEU A 95 -3.21 10.20 1.92
C LEU A 95 -4.32 9.22 2.32
N LEU A 96 -3.97 8.08 2.94
CA LEU A 96 -4.94 7.17 3.54
C LEU A 96 -5.72 7.86 4.66
N LEU A 97 -5.04 8.51 5.60
CA LEU A 97 -5.69 9.20 6.72
C LEU A 97 -6.62 10.31 6.22
N ASP A 98 -6.19 11.06 5.21
CA ASP A 98 -6.99 12.10 4.57
C ASP A 98 -8.28 11.50 3.97
N LEU A 99 -8.18 10.40 3.23
CA LEU A 99 -9.35 9.70 2.66
C LEU A 99 -10.30 9.18 3.75
N LEU A 100 -9.79 8.61 4.85
CA LEU A 100 -10.60 8.14 5.97
C LEU A 100 -11.31 9.29 6.70
N GLY A 101 -10.67 10.46 6.77
CA GLY A 101 -11.14 11.60 7.53
C GLY A 101 -11.20 11.29 9.04
N THR A 102 -12.05 12.03 9.77
CA THR A 102 -12.22 11.85 11.22
C THR A 102 -13.66 11.49 11.58
N PRO A 103 -13.88 10.68 12.63
CA PRO A 103 -12.88 9.92 13.39
C PRO A 103 -12.29 8.75 12.57
N LEU A 104 -11.11 8.27 12.96
CA LEU A 104 -10.50 7.08 12.37
C LEU A 104 -11.19 5.79 12.86
N PRO A 105 -11.16 4.69 12.06
CA PRO A 105 -11.69 3.40 12.49
C PRO A 105 -11.04 2.91 13.78
N ALA A 106 -11.84 2.45 14.74
CA ALA A 106 -11.37 2.07 16.07
C ALA A 106 -10.40 0.87 16.08
N ASN A 107 -10.39 0.07 15.01
CA ASN A 107 -9.50 -1.08 14.85
C ASN A 107 -8.18 -0.73 14.13
N LEU A 108 -8.02 0.51 13.62
CA LEU A 108 -6.81 0.96 12.95
C LEU A 108 -5.81 1.51 13.97
N ALA A 109 -4.57 1.00 13.92
CA ALA A 109 -3.47 1.55 14.71
C ALA A 109 -3.19 3.02 14.34
N ASP A 110 -2.78 3.82 15.32
CA ASP A 110 -2.48 5.26 15.19
C ASP A 110 -1.18 5.57 14.43
N HIS A 111 -0.40 4.54 14.09
CA HIS A 111 0.84 4.65 13.31
C HIS A 111 1.00 3.47 12.36
N TYR A 112 1.65 3.70 11.22
CA TYR A 112 1.96 2.66 10.24
C TYR A 112 3.22 1.87 10.61
N TYR A 113 3.41 0.72 9.96
CA TYR A 113 4.66 -0.04 9.94
C TYR A 113 5.48 0.44 8.76
N ASP A 114 6.64 1.03 9.05
CA ASP A 114 7.56 1.51 8.02
C ASP A 114 8.27 0.34 7.32
N LEU A 115 8.03 0.18 6.02
CA LEU A 115 8.65 -0.85 5.20
C LEU A 115 10.03 -0.45 4.66
N ARG A 116 10.43 0.83 4.71
CA ARG A 116 11.73 1.29 4.17
C ARG A 116 12.93 0.51 4.70
N PRO A 117 13.03 0.17 6.01
CA PRO A 117 14.14 -0.63 6.51
C PRO A 117 14.22 -2.04 5.89
N LEU A 118 13.13 -2.54 5.31
CA LEU A 118 13.11 -3.83 4.63
C LEU A 118 13.61 -3.76 3.19
N VAL A 119 13.48 -2.59 2.54
CA VAL A 119 13.97 -2.36 1.16
C VAL A 119 15.47 -2.65 1.07
N ASP A 120 16.24 -2.36 2.11
CA ASP A 120 17.68 -2.66 2.14
C ASP A 120 17.99 -4.16 2.36
N THR A 121 16.98 -4.99 2.63
CA THR A 121 17.18 -6.43 2.76
C THR A 121 17.09 -7.11 1.39
N THR A 122 18.13 -7.88 1.04
CA THR A 122 18.23 -8.54 -0.27
C THR A 122 17.03 -9.43 -0.60
N ILE A 123 16.40 -10.05 0.40
CA ILE A 123 15.24 -10.94 0.18
C ILE A 123 13.97 -10.16 -0.15
N TYR A 124 13.71 -9.05 0.55
CA TYR A 124 12.53 -8.22 0.33
C TYR A 124 12.61 -7.56 -1.04
N ASP A 125 13.71 -6.85 -1.32
CA ASP A 125 13.95 -6.14 -2.58
C ASP A 125 13.81 -7.07 -3.80
N ARG A 126 14.52 -8.21 -3.80
CA ARG A 126 14.42 -9.19 -4.89
C ARG A 126 13.03 -9.77 -5.07
N THR A 127 12.26 -9.90 -4.00
CA THR A 127 10.90 -10.46 -4.07
C THR A 127 9.92 -9.44 -4.63
N VAL A 128 10.03 -8.17 -4.21
CA VAL A 128 9.24 -7.06 -4.76
C VAL A 128 9.57 -6.88 -6.24
N ALA A 129 10.83 -6.69 -6.61
CA ALA A 129 11.27 -6.57 -8.00
C ALA A 129 10.90 -7.83 -8.83
N GLY A 130 10.96 -9.00 -8.19
CA GLY A 130 10.55 -10.26 -8.81
C GLY A 130 9.06 -10.32 -9.15
N TYR A 131 8.20 -9.64 -8.39
CA TYR A 131 6.75 -9.62 -8.61
C TYR A 131 6.38 -8.86 -9.89
N TYR A 132 7.11 -7.80 -10.24
CA TYR A 132 6.85 -7.03 -11.46
C TYR A 132 7.13 -7.78 -12.76
N ARG A 133 7.76 -8.96 -12.69
CA ARG A 133 7.86 -9.89 -13.83
C ARG A 133 6.57 -10.70 -14.05
N ILE A 134 5.69 -10.77 -13.05
CA ILE A 134 4.40 -11.45 -13.10
C ILE A 134 3.30 -10.45 -13.50
N ASP A 135 3.33 -9.26 -12.91
CA ASP A 135 2.44 -8.14 -13.26
C ASP A 135 3.29 -6.90 -13.48
N ALA A 136 3.48 -6.51 -14.74
CA ALA A 136 4.40 -5.44 -15.14
C ALA A 136 3.85 -4.02 -14.93
N ARG A 137 2.69 -3.87 -14.30
CA ARG A 137 2.08 -2.57 -13.98
C ARG A 137 2.65 -2.01 -12.68
N GLU A 138 3.97 -1.81 -12.64
CA GLU A 138 4.60 -0.97 -11.62
C GLU A 138 3.97 0.43 -11.67
N HIS A 139 3.75 1.06 -10.51
CA HIS A 139 2.96 2.30 -10.34
C HIS A 139 1.44 2.12 -10.48
N HIS A 140 0.97 0.91 -10.21
CA HIS A 140 -0.44 0.62 -9.99
C HIS A 140 -0.60 0.22 -8.53
N ALA A 141 -1.30 1.03 -7.73
CA ALA A 141 -1.34 0.85 -6.27
C ALA A 141 -1.64 -0.59 -5.80
N LEU A 142 -2.61 -1.28 -6.43
CA LEU A 142 -2.89 -2.67 -6.06
C LEU A 142 -1.73 -3.64 -6.37
N VAL A 143 -1.04 -3.45 -7.49
CA VAL A 143 0.11 -4.28 -7.88
C VAL A 143 1.25 -4.06 -6.91
N ASP A 144 1.53 -2.80 -6.56
CA ASP A 144 2.63 -2.43 -5.67
C ASP A 144 2.34 -2.89 -4.23
N ALA A 145 1.11 -2.72 -3.73
CA ALA A 145 0.70 -3.26 -2.43
C ALA A 145 0.79 -4.80 -2.36
N ARG A 146 0.46 -5.50 -3.45
CA ARG A 146 0.66 -6.97 -3.55
C ARG A 146 2.16 -7.33 -3.57
N ALA A 147 3.00 -6.52 -4.20
CA ALA A 147 4.45 -6.69 -4.21
C ALA A 147 5.02 -6.56 -2.80
N TYR A 148 4.65 -5.50 -2.06
CA TYR A 148 5.06 -5.28 -0.67
C TYR A 148 4.65 -6.43 0.24
N ARG A 149 3.42 -6.93 0.09
CA ARG A 149 2.97 -8.13 0.82
C ARG A 149 3.86 -9.32 0.55
N ARG A 150 4.21 -9.59 -0.71
CA ARG A 150 5.09 -10.72 -1.06
C ARG A 150 6.48 -10.56 -0.48
N GLY A 151 7.06 -9.36 -0.57
CA GLY A 151 8.34 -9.04 0.05
C GLY A 151 8.32 -9.29 1.56
N TRP A 152 7.27 -8.84 2.24
CA TRP A 152 7.07 -9.07 3.68
C TRP A 152 7.05 -10.56 4.04
N LEU A 153 6.25 -11.37 3.33
CA LEU A 153 6.13 -12.79 3.62
C LEU A 153 7.47 -13.53 3.43
N ALA A 154 8.19 -13.23 2.35
CA ALA A 154 9.51 -13.82 2.10
C ALA A 154 10.52 -13.44 3.20
N TRP A 155 10.53 -12.18 3.63
CA TRP A 155 11.37 -11.73 4.74
C TRP A 155 11.01 -12.41 6.07
N MET A 156 9.71 -12.52 6.37
CA MET A 156 9.23 -13.18 7.58
C MET A 156 9.61 -14.66 7.64
N ASP A 157 9.57 -15.36 6.52
CA ASP A 157 9.92 -16.78 6.47
C ASP A 157 11.42 -17.00 6.73
N ILE A 158 12.31 -16.19 6.17
CA ILE A 158 13.74 -16.21 6.50
C ILE A 158 13.99 -15.94 7.98
N ARG A 159 13.25 -15.01 8.59
CA ARG A 159 13.40 -14.71 10.02
C ARG A 159 12.96 -15.87 10.92
N LYS A 160 11.90 -16.59 10.55
CA LYS A 160 11.47 -17.81 11.27
C LYS A 160 12.54 -18.89 11.17
N GLU A 161 13.12 -19.11 10.00
CA GLU A 161 14.19 -20.09 9.79
C GLU A 161 15.47 -19.74 10.57
N ALA A 162 15.83 -18.45 10.64
CA ALA A 162 16.97 -18.00 11.42
C ALA A 162 16.76 -18.18 12.94
N GLY A 163 15.53 -18.01 13.42
CA GLY A 163 15.16 -18.18 14.83
C GLY A 163 15.01 -19.63 15.28
N THR A 164 14.83 -20.59 14.36
CA THR A 164 14.67 -22.03 14.66
C THR A 164 15.98 -22.82 14.61
N ARG A 165 17.10 -22.22 14.19
CA ARG A 165 18.41 -22.89 14.28
C ARG A 165 18.90 -22.95 15.73
N PRO A 166 19.17 -24.14 16.31
CA PRO A 166 19.72 -24.23 17.66
C PRO A 166 21.08 -23.54 17.70
N ARG A 167 21.29 -22.67 18.70
CA ARG A 167 22.62 -22.13 19.01
C ARG A 167 23.52 -23.33 19.31
N LYS A 168 24.49 -23.62 18.43
CA LYS A 168 25.59 -24.52 18.76
C LYS A 168 26.38 -23.86 19.88
N SER A 169 26.13 -24.29 21.12
CA SER A 169 27.03 -24.05 22.24
C SER A 169 28.33 -24.81 21.94
N GLY A 170 29.38 -24.06 21.63
CA GLY A 170 30.77 -24.52 21.70
C GLY A 170 31.28 -24.46 23.13
#